data_AF-A0A382HEX4-F1
#
_entry.id   AF-A0A382HEX4-F1
#
_cell.length_a   1.000
_cell.length_b   1.000
_cell.length_c   1.000
_cell.angle_alpha   90.00
_cell.angle_beta   90.00
_cell.angle_gamma   90.00
#
_symmetry.space_group_name_H-M   'P 1'
#
loop_
_entity.id
_entity.type
_entity.pdbx_description
1 polymer ?
#
loop_
_entity_poly.entity_id
_entity_poly.type
_entity_poly.pdbx_seq_one_letter_code
_entity_poly.pdbx_strand_id
1 'polypeptide(L)'
;MDDYLNSLDLNKFHHAHIIGGRGGLGKWEFAKIVSKYILCKTFSQKKDCACKSCNLFLAGNHPDFYFISPERGKKLISINQIRELHRDLYESA
;
A
#
# COMPACT_ATOMS: atom_id res chain seq x y z
N MET A 1 1.61 -15.31 8.48
CA MET A 1 1.34 -14.07 7.72
C MET A 1 0.05 -14.20 6.95
N ASP A 2 -0.14 -15.30 6.22
CA ASP A 2 -1.37 -15.56 5.47
C ASP A 2 -2.60 -15.63 6.39
N ASP A 3 -2.47 -16.18 7.60
CA ASP A 3 -3.54 -16.19 8.62
C ASP A 3 -3.95 -14.79 9.07
N TYR A 4 -2.98 -13.89 9.25
CA TYR A 4 -3.26 -12.50 9.62
C TYR A 4 -4.06 -11.82 8.51
N LEU A 5 -3.63 -11.97 7.26
CA LEU A 5 -4.31 -11.37 6.12
C LEU A 5 -5.75 -11.88 6.02
N ASN A 6 -5.97 -13.20 6.10
CA ASN A 6 -7.32 -13.79 6.05
C ASN A 6 -8.23 -13.34 7.21
N SER A 7 -7.65 -12.90 8.34
CA SER A 7 -8.39 -12.37 9.48
C SER A 7 -8.70 -10.87 9.40
N LEU A 8 -8.18 -10.16 8.40
CA LEU A 8 -8.37 -8.72 8.23
C LEU A 8 -9.81 -8.41 7.78
N ASP A 9 -10.58 -7.82 8.70
CA ASP A 9 -11.84 -7.15 8.36
C ASP A 9 -11.54 -5.73 7.88
N LEU A 10 -11.63 -5.52 6.57
CA LEU A 10 -11.36 -4.21 5.94
C LEU A 10 -12.29 -3.10 6.45
N ASN A 11 -13.49 -3.43 6.96
CA ASN A 11 -14.40 -2.43 7.52
C ASN A 11 -13.96 -1.94 8.91
N LYS A 12 -13.14 -2.72 9.61
CA LYS A 12 -12.59 -2.38 10.93
C LYS A 12 -11.13 -1.97 10.86
N PHE A 13 -10.54 -2.00 9.67
CA PHE A 13 -9.16 -1.63 9.47
C PHE A 13 -9.00 -0.10 9.59
N HIS A 14 -8.08 0.36 10.42
CA HIS A 14 -7.86 1.78 10.62
C HIS A 14 -7.23 2.41 9.37
N HIS A 15 -7.57 3.67 9.09
CA HIS A 15 -7.11 4.37 7.88
C HIS A 15 -5.60 4.72 7.91
N ALA A 16 -4.96 4.66 9.09
CA ALA A 16 -3.55 4.99 9.27
C ALA A 16 -2.87 3.96 10.18
N HIS A 17 -1.74 3.43 9.72
CA HIS A 17 -0.94 2.46 10.44
C HIS A 17 0.53 2.89 10.48
N ILE A 18 1.15 2.73 11.67
CA ILE A 18 2.60 2.92 11.86
C ILE A 18 3.22 1.54 12.15
N ILE A 19 4.13 1.10 11.29
CA ILE A 19 4.80 -0.20 11.42
C ILE A 19 6.21 0.02 11.98
N GLY A 20 6.39 -0.30 13.26
CA GLY A 20 7.67 -0.22 13.97
C GLY A 20 8.42 -1.56 14.02
N GLY A 21 9.73 -1.50 14.22
CA GLY A 21 10.56 -2.70 14.45
C GLY A 21 11.99 -2.56 13.93
N ARG A 22 12.86 -3.50 14.31
CA ARG A 22 14.28 -3.54 13.90
C ARG A 22 14.44 -3.62 12.37
N GLY A 23 15.62 -3.24 11.87
CA GLY A 23 16.00 -3.45 10.47
C GLY A 23 16.00 -4.93 10.11
N GLY A 24 15.63 -5.27 8.87
CA GLY A 24 15.61 -6.65 8.38
C GLY A 24 14.31 -7.44 8.62
N LEU A 25 13.34 -6.92 9.40
CA LEU A 25 12.09 -7.62 9.70
C LEU A 25 11.04 -7.65 8.56
N GLY A 26 11.38 -7.16 7.35
CA GLY A 26 10.44 -7.14 6.23
C GLY A 26 9.26 -6.17 6.38
N LYS A 27 9.37 -5.10 7.19
CA LYS A 27 8.29 -4.12 7.41
C LYS A 27 7.73 -3.53 6.12
N TRP A 28 8.60 -3.25 5.16
CA TRP A 28 8.21 -2.73 3.85
C TRP A 28 7.45 -3.78 3.03
N GLU A 29 7.92 -5.02 3.04
CA GLU A 29 7.25 -6.13 2.36
C GLU A 29 5.86 -6.39 2.97
N PHE A 30 5.77 -6.35 4.30
CA PHE A 30 4.50 -6.42 5.01
C PHE A 30 3.53 -5.31 4.59
N ALA A 31 3.98 -4.04 4.62
CA ALA A 31 3.18 -2.91 4.19
C ALA A 31 2.69 -3.08 2.74
N LYS A 32 3.58 -3.50 1.83
CA LYS A 32 3.26 -3.72 0.42
C LYS A 32 2.24 -4.83 0.21
N ILE A 33 2.35 -5.95 0.93
CA ILE A 33 1.40 -7.05 0.85
C ILE A 33 0.03 -6.62 1.39
N VAL A 34 -0.01 -5.90 2.51
CA VAL A 34 -1.27 -5.35 3.07
C VAL A 34 -1.90 -4.36 2.09
N SER A 35 -1.13 -3.47 1.46
CA SER A 35 -1.65 -2.57 0.42
C SER A 35 -2.25 -3.33 -0.77
N LYS A 36 -1.57 -4.38 -1.27
CA LYS A 36 -2.13 -5.26 -2.33
C LYS A 36 -3.44 -5.90 -1.88
N TYR A 37 -3.52 -6.34 -0.63
CA TYR A 37 -4.69 -6.99 -0.04
C TYR A 37 -5.89 -6.03 0.02
N ILE A 38 -5.68 -4.80 0.49
CA ILE A 38 -6.71 -3.75 0.58
C ILE A 38 -7.26 -3.39 -0.81
N LEU A 39 -6.38 -3.29 -1.82
CA LEU A 39 -6.76 -2.89 -3.18
C LEU A 39 -7.40 -4.02 -3.99
N CYS A 40 -7.24 -5.27 -3.55
CA CYS A 40 -7.76 -6.44 -4.26
C CYS A 40 -9.30 -6.40 -4.36
N LYS A 41 -9.83 -6.43 -5.58
CA LYS A 41 -11.29 -6.37 -5.85
C LYS A 41 -12.01 -7.72 -5.75
N THR A 42 -11.33 -8.76 -5.28
CA THR A 42 -11.86 -10.13 -5.28
C THR A 42 -12.06 -10.64 -3.88
N PHE A 43 -13.24 -11.23 -3.64
CA PHE A 43 -13.69 -11.72 -2.34
C PHE A 43 -12.77 -12.78 -1.72
N SER A 44 -11.99 -13.51 -2.54
CA SER A 44 -11.12 -14.56 -2.00
C SER A 44 -9.90 -14.02 -1.26
N GLN A 45 -9.55 -12.73 -1.43
CA GLN A 45 -8.41 -12.05 -0.79
C GLN A 45 -7.13 -12.91 -0.65
N LYS A 46 -6.93 -13.87 -1.57
CA LYS A 46 -5.80 -14.79 -1.54
C LYS A 46 -4.53 -14.07 -1.95
N LYS A 47 -3.41 -14.50 -1.38
CA LYS A 47 -2.05 -14.05 -1.71
C LYS A 47 -1.75 -14.08 -3.22
N ASP A 48 -2.25 -15.12 -3.89
CA ASP A 48 -2.02 -15.39 -5.33
C ASP A 48 -3.15 -14.90 -6.23
N CYS A 49 -3.88 -13.86 -5.81
CA CYS A 49 -4.89 -13.24 -6.65
C CYS A 49 -4.27 -12.64 -7.93
N ALA A 50 -4.86 -12.99 -9.08
CA ALA A 50 -4.49 -12.51 -10.42
C ALA A 50 -5.55 -11.56 -11.03
N CYS A 51 -6.36 -10.89 -10.20
CA CYS A 51 -7.34 -9.92 -10.70
C CYS A 51 -6.65 -8.71 -11.34
N LYS A 52 -7.38 -7.94 -12.15
CA LYS A 52 -6.85 -6.75 -12.85
C LYS A 52 -6.15 -5.76 -11.90
N SER A 53 -6.75 -5.49 -10.74
CA SER A 53 -6.15 -4.62 -9.72
C SER A 53 -4.84 -5.21 -9.18
N CYS A 54 -4.80 -6.47 -8.77
CA CYS A 54 -3.56 -7.11 -8.33
C CYS A 54 -2.46 -7.10 -9.40
N ASN A 55 -2.82 -7.30 -10.67
CA ASN A 55 -1.86 -7.24 -11.77
C ASN A 55 -1.29 -5.82 -11.97
N LEU A 56 -2.15 -4.78 -11.90
CA LEU A 56 -1.69 -3.38 -11.94
C LEU A 56 -0.76 -3.04 -10.77
N PHE A 57 -1.07 -3.53 -9.57
CA PHE A 57 -0.24 -3.35 -8.38
C PHE A 57 1.13 -4.02 -8.54
N LEU A 58 1.16 -5.28 -9.01
CA LEU A 58 2.40 -6.00 -9.26
C LEU A 58 3.25 -5.36 -10.36
N ALA A 59 2.61 -4.78 -11.38
CA ALA A 59 3.27 -4.00 -12.42
C ALA A 59 3.74 -2.62 -11.96
N GLY A 60 3.39 -2.18 -10.75
CA GLY A 60 3.75 -0.87 -10.20
C GLY A 60 2.94 0.31 -10.73
N ASN A 61 1.81 0.06 -11.40
CA ASN A 61 1.00 1.06 -12.09
C ASN A 61 -0.46 1.08 -11.60
N HIS A 62 -0.70 0.73 -10.33
CA HIS A 62 -2.05 0.79 -9.77
C HIS A 62 -2.43 2.25 -9.49
N PRO A 63 -3.55 2.77 -10.04
CA PRO A 63 -3.91 4.18 -9.92
C PRO A 63 -4.17 4.60 -8.46
N ASP A 64 -4.69 3.69 -7.64
CA ASP A 64 -5.01 3.97 -6.23
C ASP A 64 -3.86 3.60 -5.26
N PHE A 65 -2.65 3.33 -5.78
CA PHE A 65 -1.48 3.03 -4.95
C PHE A 65 -0.39 4.08 -5.13
N TYR A 66 -0.03 4.74 -4.04
CA TYR A 66 1.00 5.76 -4.03
C TYR A 66 2.14 5.35 -3.11
N PHE A 67 3.35 5.30 -3.66
CA PHE A 67 4.57 5.04 -2.90
C PHE A 67 5.39 6.32 -2.75
N ILE A 68 5.53 6.80 -1.52
CA ILE A 68 6.34 7.98 -1.20
C ILE A 68 7.67 7.55 -0.60
N SER A 69 8.76 7.99 -1.24
CA SER A 69 10.13 7.90 -0.75
C SER A 69 10.85 9.23 -0.97
N PRO A 70 11.96 9.51 -0.27
CA PRO A 70 12.81 10.65 -0.61
C PRO A 70 13.16 10.64 -2.09
N GLU A 71 13.11 11.81 -2.73
CA GLU A 71 13.51 11.97 -4.13
C GLU A 71 15.00 11.63 -4.31
N ARG A 72 15.40 11.27 -5.53
CA ARG A 72 16.78 10.89 -5.84
C ARG A 72 17.77 11.98 -5.39
N GLY A 73 18.72 11.59 -4.55
CA GLY A 73 19.73 12.51 -4.00
C GLY A 73 19.29 13.29 -2.75
N LYS A 74 18.05 13.14 -2.30
CA LYS A 74 17.54 13.74 -1.06
C LYS A 74 17.47 12.70 0.07
N LYS A 75 17.64 13.14 1.32
CA LYS A 75 17.56 12.29 2.51
C LYS A 75 16.17 12.33 3.18
N LEU A 76 15.37 13.33 2.87
CA LEU A 76 14.08 13.62 3.51
C LEU A 76 12.98 13.64 2.46
N ILE A 77 11.76 13.31 2.89
CA ILE A 77 10.54 13.53 2.11
C ILE A 77 10.21 15.02 2.20
N SER A 78 10.00 15.67 1.06
CA SER A 78 9.69 17.10 1.02
C SER A 78 8.20 17.37 1.27
N ILE A 79 7.87 18.58 1.75
CA ILE A 79 6.48 19.00 1.91
C ILE A 79 5.72 19.02 0.56
N ASN A 80 6.43 19.30 -0.54
CA ASN A 80 5.82 19.33 -1.87
C ASN A 80 5.36 17.95 -2.32
N GLN A 81 6.16 16.90 -2.07
CA GLN A 81 5.76 15.51 -2.36
C GLN A 81 4.44 15.13 -1.67
N ILE A 82 4.26 15.56 -0.41
CA ILE A 82 3.02 15.29 0.34
C ILE A 82 1.85 16.11 -0.19
N ARG A 83 2.07 17.36 -0.60
CA ARG A 83 1.02 18.23 -1.18
C ARG A 83 0.56 17.73 -2.55
N GLU A 84 1.47 17.25 -3.38
CA GLU A 84 1.15 16.64 -4.68
C GLU A 84 0.33 15.37 -4.49
N LEU A 85 0.78 14.46 -3.62
CA LEU A 85 0.01 13.27 -3.26
C LEU A 85 -1.41 13.61 -2.79
N HIS A 86 -1.54 14.61 -1.93
CA HIS A 86 -2.85 15.04 -1.43
C HIS A 86 -3.74 15.46 -2.60
N ARG A 87 -3.24 16.26 -3.55
CA ARG A 87 -4.00 16.69 -4.73
C ARG A 87 -4.51 15.51 -5.56
N ASP A 88 -3.65 14.56 -5.89
CA ASP A 88 -4.01 13.39 -6.71
C ASP A 88 -5.15 12.57 -6.05
N LEU A 89 -5.14 12.48 -4.71
CA LEU A 89 -6.19 11.79 -3.94
C LEU A 89 -7.56 12.49 -3.98
N TYR A 90 -7.61 13.83 -4.08
CA TYR A 90 -8.89 14.57 -4.17
C TYR A 90 -9.40 14.73 -5.60
N GLU A 91 -8.53 14.72 -6.61
CA GLU A 91 -8.93 14.82 -8.01
C GLU A 91 -9.45 13.49 -8.58
N SER A 92 -9.17 12.37 -7.91
CA SER A 92 -9.60 11.02 -8.31
C SER A 92 -10.95 10.57 -7.72
N ALA A 93 -11.64 11.44 -6.97
CA ALA A 93 -12.89 11.15 -6.26
C ALA A 93 -14.14 11.70 -6.98
#